data_AF-A0A7S3JKN1-F1
#
_entry.id   AF-A0A7S3JKN1-F1
#
_cell.length_a   1.000
_cell.length_b   1.000
_cell.length_c   1.000
_cell.angle_alpha   90.00
_cell.angle_beta   90.00
_cell.angle_gamma   90.00
#
_symmetry.space_group_name_H-M   'P 1'
#
loop_
_entity.id
_entity.type
_entity.pdbx_description
1 polymer ?
#
loop_
_entity_poly.entity_id
_entity_poly.type
_entity_poly.pdbx_seq_one_letter_code
_entity_poly.pdbx_strand_id
1 'polypeptide(L)'
;MDLSKVFAEHDETLLYIFYTMTNEEIQYRSAQELGRRGWLYNDLDQTWSVTRKGGSKSKSKKPKQPYAMGNKGEENTELSRYKFDIEQWRVVEFSLSEYKQQENQPQKRFDDLNSLPTE
;
A
#
# COMPACT_ATOMS: atom_id res chain seq x y z
N MET A 1 -12.98 -6.08 26.32
CA MET A 1 -11.62 -5.65 25.91
C MET A 1 -11.71 -4.20 25.45
N ASP A 2 -10.80 -3.34 25.87
CA ASP A 2 -10.81 -1.93 25.47
C ASP A 2 -10.05 -1.76 24.13
N LEU A 3 -10.80 -1.71 23.03
CA LEU A 3 -10.24 -1.60 21.67
C LEU A 3 -9.66 -0.21 21.39
N SER A 4 -9.98 0.81 22.19
CA SER A 4 -9.47 2.16 21.99
C SER A 4 -7.95 2.24 22.16
N LYS A 5 -7.38 1.43 23.06
CA LYS A 5 -5.93 1.31 23.28
C LYS A 5 -5.25 0.57 22.13
N VAL A 6 -5.88 -0.50 21.65
CA VAL A 6 -5.38 -1.31 20.54
C VAL A 6 -5.33 -0.49 19.25
N PHE A 7 -6.36 0.32 19.01
CA PHE A 7 -6.44 1.22 17.87
C PHE A 7 -5.59 2.50 18.03
N ALA A 8 -4.89 2.69 19.16
CA ALA A 8 -3.99 3.81 19.36
C ALA A 8 -2.53 3.50 18.98
N GLU A 9 -2.14 2.21 18.93
CA GLU A 9 -0.72 1.82 18.84
C GLU A 9 -0.15 1.94 17.41
N HIS A 10 -0.47 1.03 16.49
CA HIS A 10 0.21 0.93 15.20
C HIS A 10 -0.71 0.49 14.05
N ASP A 11 -0.39 0.91 12.83
CA ASP A 11 -1.14 0.52 11.62
C ASP A 11 -1.11 -0.98 11.38
N GLU A 12 0.02 -1.63 11.68
CA GLU A 12 0.19 -3.08 11.55
C GLU A 12 -0.80 -3.86 12.43
N THR A 13 -1.09 -3.38 13.64
CA THR A 13 -2.08 -3.98 14.52
C THR A 13 -3.49 -3.87 13.95
N LEU A 14 -3.82 -2.73 13.33
CA LEU A 14 -5.11 -2.54 12.67
C LEU A 14 -5.27 -3.45 11.46
N LEU A 15 -4.20 -3.58 10.66
CA LEU A 15 -4.14 -4.50 9.51
C LEU A 15 -4.28 -5.95 9.97
N TYR A 16 -3.59 -6.34 11.05
CA TYR A 16 -3.73 -7.66 11.65
C TYR A 16 -5.17 -7.95 12.06
N ILE A 17 -5.79 -7.03 12.78
CA ILE A 17 -7.18 -7.16 13.20
C ILE A 17 -8.10 -7.32 11.99
N PHE A 18 -7.92 -6.50 10.96
CA PHE A 18 -8.75 -6.52 9.76
C PHE A 18 -8.73 -7.89 9.05
N TYR A 19 -7.55 -8.52 8.90
CA TYR A 19 -7.43 -9.78 8.16
C TYR A 19 -7.65 -11.04 9.01
N THR A 20 -7.49 -10.97 10.34
CA THR A 20 -7.48 -12.19 11.18
C THR A 20 -8.68 -12.32 12.10
N MET A 21 -9.38 -11.23 12.43
CA MET A 21 -10.52 -11.29 13.34
C MET A 21 -11.79 -11.67 12.59
N THR A 22 -12.50 -12.68 13.10
CA THR A 22 -13.81 -13.11 12.57
C THR A 22 -14.98 -12.28 13.07
N ASN A 23 -14.76 -11.43 14.08
CA ASN A 23 -15.77 -10.54 14.61
C ASN A 23 -15.93 -9.32 13.69
N GLU A 24 -17.06 -9.24 12.99
CA GLU A 24 -17.38 -8.20 12.02
C GLU A 24 -17.32 -6.78 12.61
N GLU A 25 -17.75 -6.60 13.86
CA GLU A 25 -17.70 -5.28 14.51
C GLU A 25 -16.26 -4.82 14.73
N ILE A 26 -15.38 -5.73 15.18
CA ILE A 26 -13.98 -5.41 15.42
C ILE A 26 -13.25 -5.16 14.09
N GLN A 27 -13.51 -5.99 13.09
CA GLN A 27 -12.99 -5.83 11.73
C GLN A 27 -13.42 -4.47 11.16
N TYR A 28 -14.71 -4.15 11.23
CA TYR A 28 -15.25 -2.88 10.75
C TYR A 28 -14.60 -1.67 11.44
N ARG A 29 -14.50 -1.69 12.77
CA ARG A 29 -13.86 -0.59 13.51
C ARG A 29 -12.38 -0.43 13.15
N SER A 30 -11.66 -1.52 12.88
CA SER A 30 -10.27 -1.45 12.42
C SER A 30 -10.15 -0.82 11.03
N ALA A 31 -11.06 -1.17 10.11
CA ALA A 31 -11.13 -0.57 8.78
C ALA A 31 -11.44 0.93 8.84
N GLN A 32 -12.36 1.35 9.71
CA GLN A 32 -12.68 2.75 9.93
C GLN A 32 -11.45 3.55 10.40
N GLU A 33 -10.69 3.00 11.35
CA GLU A 33 -9.48 3.65 11.85
C GLU A 33 -8.36 3.69 10.80
N LEU A 34 -8.19 2.62 10.00
CA LEU A 34 -7.27 2.63 8.85
C LEU A 34 -7.64 3.73 7.84
N GLY A 35 -8.93 3.84 7.50
CA GLY A 35 -9.44 4.92 6.65
C GLY A 35 -9.17 6.31 7.22
N ARG A 36 -9.40 6.51 8.53
CA ARG A 36 -9.09 7.77 9.23
C ARG A 36 -7.60 8.14 9.14
N ARG A 37 -6.72 7.14 9.06
CA ARG A 37 -5.26 7.29 8.93
C ARG A 37 -4.78 7.42 7.47
N GLY A 38 -5.71 7.51 6.51
CA GLY A 38 -5.42 7.72 5.10
C GLY A 38 -5.09 6.45 4.32
N TRP A 39 -5.34 5.28 4.90
CA TRP A 39 -5.28 4.04 4.13
C TRP A 39 -6.51 3.91 3.22
N LEU A 40 -6.28 3.36 2.04
CA LEU A 40 -7.27 3.10 1.00
C LEU A 40 -7.32 1.60 0.76
N TYR A 41 -8.52 1.04 0.83
CA TYR A 41 -8.77 -0.36 0.54
C TYR A 41 -9.02 -0.55 -0.95
N ASN A 42 -8.47 -1.62 -1.51
CA ASN A 42 -8.71 -2.04 -2.88
C ASN A 42 -9.46 -3.38 -2.85
N ASP A 43 -10.72 -3.36 -3.30
CA ASP A 43 -11.58 -4.54 -3.29
C ASP A 43 -11.10 -5.64 -4.25
N LEU A 44 -10.36 -5.28 -5.32
CA LEU A 44 -9.92 -6.23 -6.35
C LEU A 44 -8.84 -7.18 -5.84
N ASP A 45 -7.87 -6.65 -5.09
CA ASP A 45 -6.77 -7.43 -4.52
C ASP A 45 -6.89 -7.61 -3.00
N GLN A 46 -7.98 -7.12 -2.41
CA GLN A 46 -8.28 -7.14 -0.98
C GLN A 46 -7.14 -6.58 -0.11
N THR A 47 -6.44 -5.54 -0.60
CA THR A 47 -5.31 -4.95 0.12
C THR A 47 -5.49 -3.49 0.49
N TRP A 48 -4.78 -3.07 1.52
CA TRP A 48 -4.72 -1.67 1.96
C TRP A 48 -3.45 -0.99 1.44
N SER A 49 -3.57 0.26 1.01
CA SER A 49 -2.46 1.11 0.59
C SER A 49 -2.55 2.52 1.17
N VAL A 50 -1.41 3.21 1.32
CA VAL A 50 -1.35 4.59 1.85
C VAL A 50 -0.27 5.38 1.11
N THR A 51 -0.55 6.65 0.83
CA THR A 51 0.46 7.57 0.29
C THR A 51 0.95 8.47 1.41
N ARG A 52 2.26 8.50 1.64
CA ARG A 52 2.89 9.33 2.68
C ARG A 52 3.97 10.18 2.06
N LYS A 53 4.32 11.29 2.73
CA LYS A 53 5.53 12.02 2.38
C LYS A 53 6.70 11.06 2.55
N GLY A 54 7.33 10.70 1.44
CA GLY A 54 8.53 9.88 1.44
C GLY A 54 9.56 10.60 2.30
N GLY A 55 10.08 9.90 3.32
CA GLY A 55 11.23 10.40 4.03
C GLY A 55 12.36 10.41 3.02
N SER A 56 12.64 11.58 2.42
CA SER A 56 13.66 11.73 1.40
C SER A 56 14.95 11.13 1.96
N LYS A 57 15.29 9.90 1.53
CA LYS A 57 16.68 9.44 1.59
C LYS A 57 17.41 10.18 0.48
N SER A 58 17.43 11.51 0.60
CA SER A 58 18.39 12.38 -0.03
C SER A 58 19.74 11.89 0.47
N LYS A 59 20.35 10.96 -0.28
CA LYS A 59 21.79 10.76 -0.29
C LYS A 59 22.35 12.08 -0.78
N SER A 60 22.50 13.04 0.13
CA SER A 60 23.17 14.31 -0.07
C SER A 60 24.65 14.02 -0.27
N LYS A 61 25.01 13.48 -1.44
CA LYS A 61 26.36 13.62 -1.96
C LYS A 61 26.49 15.10 -2.34
N LYS A 62 26.97 15.91 -1.41
CA LYS A 62 27.45 17.27 -1.70
C LYS A 62 28.45 17.19 -2.87
N PRO A 63 28.32 18.08 -3.85
CA PRO A 63 29.47 18.83 -4.34
C PRO A 63 29.37 20.22 -3.74
N LYS A 64 30.41 20.67 -3.04
CA LYS A 64 30.56 22.07 -2.70
C LYS A 64 30.72 22.86 -4.01
N GLN A 65 29.74 23.67 -4.38
CA GLN A 65 29.99 24.87 -5.16
C GLN A 65 29.20 26.04 -4.58
N PRO A 66 29.79 27.24 -4.48
CA PRO A 66 29.09 28.39 -3.95
C PRO A 66 28.46 29.22 -5.07
N TYR A 67 27.51 30.07 -4.69
CA TYR A 67 26.92 31.18 -5.44
C TYR A 67 25.88 30.82 -6.54
N ALA A 68 24.60 30.88 -6.18
CA ALA A 68 23.58 31.54 -7.00
C ALA A 68 22.33 31.84 -6.16
N MET A 69 21.87 33.08 -6.27
CA MET A 69 20.68 33.65 -5.62
C MET A 69 19.40 32.89 -5.96
N GLY A 70 18.55 32.74 -4.95
CA GLY A 70 17.10 32.97 -5.02
C GLY A 70 16.32 32.31 -6.16
N ASN A 71 15.80 31.12 -5.88
CA ASN A 71 14.40 30.79 -6.17
C ASN A 71 13.92 29.86 -5.05
N LYS A 72 12.81 30.21 -4.37
CA LYS A 72 12.14 29.32 -3.42
C LYS A 72 11.60 28.14 -4.21
N GLY A 73 12.45 27.12 -4.38
CA GLY A 73 12.09 25.85 -4.99
C GLY A 73 10.92 25.28 -4.20
N GLU A 74 9.83 25.03 -4.91
CA GLU A 74 8.76 24.15 -4.47
C GLU A 74 9.43 22.92 -3.85
N GLU A 75 9.18 22.70 -2.57
CA GLU A 75 9.64 21.53 -1.86
C GLU A 75 8.96 20.35 -2.55
N ASN A 76 9.64 19.75 -3.54
CA ASN A 76 9.26 18.51 -4.21
C ASN A 76 9.22 17.44 -3.13
N THR A 77 8.10 17.41 -2.41
CA THR A 77 7.85 16.48 -1.34
C THR A 77 7.52 15.18 -2.06
N GLU A 78 8.57 14.40 -2.32
CA GLU A 78 8.44 13.11 -2.97
C GLU A 78 7.46 12.26 -2.16
N LEU A 79 6.30 11.97 -2.75
CA LEU A 79 5.28 11.15 -2.12
C LEU A 79 5.60 9.69 -2.42
N SER A 80 5.80 8.89 -1.39
CA SER A 80 5.97 7.45 -1.48
C SER A 80 4.63 6.77 -1.23
N ARG A 81 4.34 5.70 -1.99
CA ARG A 81 3.15 4.89 -1.79
C ARG A 81 3.54 3.53 -1.22
N TYR A 82 2.77 3.10 -0.23
CA TYR A 82 2.98 1.88 0.51
C TYR A 82 1.74 1.00 0.42
N LYS A 83 1.91 -0.32 0.32
CA LYS A 83 0.85 -1.33 0.34
C LYS A 83 1.18 -2.37 1.40
N PHE A 84 0.15 -2.94 2.02
CA PHE A 84 0.34 -4.09 2.88
C PHE A 84 0.39 -5.37 2.03
N ASP A 85 1.53 -6.05 2.07
CA ASP A 85 1.72 -7.37 1.49
C ASP A 85 1.26 -8.42 2.51
N ILE A 86 0.16 -9.10 2.19
CA ILE A 86 -0.47 -10.11 3.05
C ILE A 86 0.39 -11.38 3.11
N GLU A 87 1.05 -11.75 2.01
CA GLU A 87 1.86 -12.97 1.95
C GLU A 87 3.13 -12.84 2.80
N GLN A 88 3.73 -11.66 2.77
CA GLN A 88 4.95 -11.35 3.53
C GLN A 88 4.67 -10.70 4.89
N TRP A 89 3.41 -10.40 5.15
CA TRP A 89 2.93 -9.74 6.36
C TRP A 89 3.69 -8.46 6.70
N ARG A 90 3.87 -7.57 5.71
CA ARG A 90 4.64 -6.33 5.87
C ARG A 90 4.17 -5.20 4.97
N VAL A 91 4.48 -3.97 5.36
CA VAL A 91 4.25 -2.78 4.51
C VAL A 91 5.41 -2.62 3.53
N VAL A 92 5.10 -2.63 2.24
CA VAL A 92 6.07 -2.49 1.13
C VAL A 92 5.84 -1.20 0.37
N GLU A 93 6.92 -0.52 0.00
CA GLU A 93 6.87 0.64 -0.91
C GLU A 93 6.72 0.14 -2.35
N PHE A 94 5.85 0.75 -3.15
CA PHE A 94 5.64 0.37 -4.54
C PHE A 94 5.44 1.59 -5.45
N SER A 95 5.85 1.46 -6.71
CA SER A 95 5.67 2.51 -7.72
C SER A 95 4.47 2.21 -8.61
N LEU A 96 3.63 3.21 -8.88
CA LEU A 96 2.43 3.05 -9.73
C LEU A 96 2.73 2.55 -11.16
N SER A 97 3.97 2.69 -11.62
CA SER A 97 4.46 2.18 -12.90
C SER A 97 4.34 0.65 -13.00
N GLU A 98 4.42 -0.07 -11.88
CA GLU A 98 4.39 -1.53 -11.83
C GLU A 98 2.96 -2.08 -12.00
N TYR A 99 1.94 -1.34 -11.57
CA TYR A 99 0.53 -1.78 -11.67
C TYR A 99 0.04 -1.89 -13.12
N LYS A 100 0.53 -1.02 -14.01
CA LYS A 100 0.16 -1.06 -15.45
C LYS A 100 0.73 -2.28 -16.20
N GLN A 101 1.73 -2.98 -15.65
CA GLN A 101 2.29 -4.16 -16.29
C GLN A 101 1.47 -5.43 -15.98
N GLN A 102 0.78 -5.48 -14.85
CA GLN A 102 0.00 -6.66 -14.45
C GLN A 102 -1.37 -6.72 -15.15
N GLU A 103 -1.95 -5.58 -15.50
CA GLU A 103 -3.22 -5.49 -16.22
C GLU A 103 -3.14 -5.92 -17.71
N ASN A 104 -1.93 -6.08 -18.25
CA ASN A 104 -1.68 -6.47 -19.65
C ASN A 104 -1.34 -7.96 -19.85
N GLN A 105 -1.53 -8.82 -18.85
CA GLN A 105 -1.50 -10.27 -19.12
C GLN A 105 -2.84 -10.70 -19.71
N PRO A 106 -2.91 -11.08 -21.00
CA PRO A 106 -4.13 -11.67 -21.55
C PRO A 106 -4.46 -12.93 -20.77
N GLN A 107 -5.72 -12.99 -20.38
CA GLN A 107 -6.41 -14.02 -19.61
C GLN A 107 -6.37 -15.38 -20.33
N LYS A 108 -5.19 -15.99 -20.48
CA LYS A 108 -4.99 -17.35 -20.99
C LYS A 108 -5.25 -18.35 -19.88
N ARG A 109 -6.52 -18.63 -19.57
CA ARG A 109 -6.82 -19.81 -18.73
C ARG A 109 -8.22 -20.41 -18.85
N PHE A 110 -9.01 -20.05 -19.86
CA PHE A 110 -10.33 -20.67 -20.05
C PHE A 110 -10.47 -21.54 -21.30
N ASP A 111 -9.64 -21.39 -22.33
CA ASP A 111 -9.77 -22.21 -23.56
C ASP A 111 -9.20 -23.64 -23.44
N ASP A 112 -8.29 -23.89 -22.49
CA ASP A 112 -7.69 -25.22 -22.32
C ASP A 112 -8.57 -26.24 -21.56
N LEU A 113 -9.74 -25.83 -21.04
CA LEU A 113 -10.63 -26.72 -20.27
C LEU A 113 -11.68 -27.48 -21.10
N ASN A 114 -11.80 -27.22 -22.41
CA ASN A 114 -12.79 -27.88 -23.28
C ASN A 114 -12.21 -28.83 -24.33
N SER A 115 -10.91 -29.12 -24.29
CA SER A 115 -10.31 -30.15 -25.16
C SER A 115 -10.27 -31.50 -24.45
N LEU A 116 -11.44 -32.08 -24.17
CA LEU A 116 -11.55 -33.53 -23.96
C LEU A 116 -11.60 -34.20 -25.34
N PRO A 117 -10.66 -35.10 -25.68
CA PRO A 117 -10.86 -35.95 -26.84
C PRO A 117 -12.06 -36.86 -26.56
N THR A 118 -13.08 -36.74 -27.41
CA THR A 118 -14.13 -37.75 -27.52
C THR A 118 -13.74 -38.61 -28.71
N GLU A 119 -13.74 -39.94 -28.48
CA GLU A 119 -13.31 -41.06 -29.33
C GLU A 119 -11.82 -41.45 -29.30
#